data_AF-A0AAE3KEL5-F1
#
_entry.id   AF-A0AAE3KEL5-F1
#
_cell.length_a   1.000
_cell.length_b   1.000
_cell.length_c   1.000
_cell.angle_alpha   90.00
_cell.angle_beta   90.00
_cell.angle_gamma   90.00
#
_symmetry.space_group_name_H-M   'P 1'
#
loop_
_entity.id
_entity.type
_entity.pdbx_description
1 polymer ?
#
loop_
_entity_poly.entity_id
_entity_poly.type
_entity_poly.pdbx_seq_one_letter_code
_entity_poly.pdbx_strand_id
1 'polypeptide(L)'
;MLAPPNVLTGSRRRRITYGFVLAGGFGLVGLPLFALSVWPTVDHSAIGVNLLLMGLGVCLTSLGYAFGRIAVAACTEDGAKPVSAPTIRPYLVAGVALVIAVLALVFTLMTA
;
A
#
# COMPACT_ATOMS: atom_id res chain seq x y z
N MET A 1 -0.95 -11.83 19.32
CA MET A 1 -0.53 -12.01 17.91
C MET A 1 -1.76 -11.80 17.03
N LEU A 2 -1.89 -10.65 16.36
CA LEU A 2 -2.99 -10.40 15.42
C LEU A 2 -2.69 -11.17 14.14
N ALA A 3 -3.48 -12.20 13.84
CA ALA A 3 -3.39 -12.95 12.60
C ALA A 3 -3.70 -12.01 11.43
N PRO A 4 -2.92 -12.04 10.33
CA PRO A 4 -3.21 -11.23 9.15
C PRO A 4 -4.59 -11.60 8.57
N PRO A 5 -5.29 -10.65 7.94
CA PRO A 5 -6.67 -10.82 7.50
C PRO A 5 -6.83 -12.05 6.58
N ASN A 6 -7.85 -12.86 6.91
CA ASN A 6 -8.22 -14.18 6.38
C ASN A 6 -8.47 -14.28 4.85
N VAL A 7 -8.23 -13.23 4.09
CA VAL A 7 -8.50 -13.19 2.64
C VAL A 7 -7.46 -14.00 1.85
N LEU A 8 -6.33 -14.32 2.48
CA LEU A 8 -5.18 -15.00 1.88
C LEU A 8 -4.85 -16.36 2.55
N THR A 9 -5.70 -16.87 3.42
CA THR A 9 -5.68 -18.27 3.89
C THR A 9 -6.34 -19.25 2.91
N GLY A 10 -6.46 -18.86 1.63
CA GLY A 10 -6.97 -19.71 0.55
C GLY A 10 -5.88 -20.55 -0.12
N SER A 11 -6.26 -21.30 -1.16
CA SER A 11 -5.33 -22.12 -1.95
C SER A 11 -4.16 -21.30 -2.52
N ARG A 12 -3.01 -21.94 -2.75
CA ARG A 12 -1.81 -21.34 -3.35
C ARG A 12 -2.15 -20.48 -4.58
N ARG A 13 -2.94 -21.04 -5.50
CA ARG A 13 -3.41 -20.34 -6.71
C ARG A 13 -4.15 -19.04 -6.40
N ARG A 14 -4.99 -19.03 -5.36
CA ARG A 14 -5.71 -17.83 -4.90
C ARG A 14 -4.75 -16.76 -4.38
N ARG A 15 -3.77 -17.14 -3.54
CA ARG A 15 -2.75 -16.21 -3.02
C ARG A 15 -1.93 -15.57 -4.14
N ILE A 16 -1.57 -16.36 -5.16
CA ILE A 16 -0.84 -15.88 -6.32
C ILE A 16 -1.69 -14.88 -7.12
N THR A 17 -2.89 -15.29 -7.55
CA THR A 17 -3.73 -14.44 -8.40
C THR A 17 -4.15 -13.16 -7.69
N TYR A 18 -4.75 -13.26 -6.50
CA TYR A 18 -5.19 -12.07 -5.77
C TYR A 18 -4.00 -11.25 -5.28
N GLY A 19 -2.91 -11.88 -4.85
CA GLY A 19 -1.71 -11.18 -4.43
C GLY A 19 -1.11 -10.33 -5.56
N PHE A 20 -0.97 -10.87 -6.78
CA PHE A 20 -0.48 -10.10 -7.92
C PHE A 20 -1.46 -9.03 -8.39
N VAL A 21 -2.76 -9.33 -8.46
CA VAL A 21 -3.78 -8.36 -8.89
C VAL A 21 -3.85 -7.19 -7.92
N LEU A 22 -3.90 -7.46 -6.62
CA LEU A 22 -3.92 -6.41 -5.60
C LEU A 22 -2.59 -5.65 -5.55
N ALA A 23 -1.45 -6.35 -5.64
CA ALA A 23 -0.14 -5.70 -5.70
C ALA A 23 -0.03 -4.74 -6.89
N GLY A 24 -0.44 -5.19 -8.08
CA GLY A 24 -0.48 -4.39 -9.28
C GLY A 24 -1.44 -3.21 -9.14
N GLY A 25 -2.68 -3.45 -8.72
CA GLY A 25 -3.68 -2.38 -8.56
C GLY A 25 -3.25 -1.30 -7.57
N PHE A 26 -2.83 -1.71 -6.37
CA PHE A 26 -2.37 -0.77 -5.36
C PHE A 26 -1.07 -0.06 -5.74
N GLY A 27 -0.11 -0.77 -6.34
CA GLY A 27 1.15 -0.17 -6.78
C GLY A 27 0.97 0.81 -7.94
N LEU A 28 0.14 0.47 -8.92
CA LEU A 28 -0.13 1.31 -10.10
C LEU A 28 -0.85 2.62 -9.74
N VAL A 29 -1.62 2.64 -8.65
CA VAL A 29 -2.26 3.86 -8.17
C VAL A 29 -1.37 4.59 -7.15
N GLY A 30 -0.77 3.86 -6.22
CA GLY A 30 0.02 4.42 -5.14
C GLY A 30 1.31 5.11 -5.59
N LEU A 31 2.04 4.52 -6.53
CA LEU A 31 3.32 5.07 -7.00
C LEU A 31 3.14 6.42 -7.72
N PRO A 32 2.22 6.58 -8.68
CA PRO A 32 1.98 7.88 -9.32
C PRO A 32 1.52 8.95 -8.33
N LEU A 33 0.64 8.61 -7.37
CA LEU A 33 0.18 9.58 -6.37
C LEU A 33 1.30 10.08 -5.48
N PHE A 34 2.16 9.17 -5.01
CA PHE A 34 3.35 9.55 -4.25
C PHE A 34 4.29 10.39 -5.11
N ALA A 35 4.56 9.96 -6.35
CA ALA A 35 5.44 10.70 -7.25
C ALA A 35 4.94 12.13 -7.50
N LEU A 36 3.64 12.31 -7.78
CA LEU A 36 3.01 13.62 -7.95
C LEU A 36 3.19 14.50 -6.73
N SER A 37 3.10 13.94 -5.52
CA SER A 37 3.22 14.71 -4.27
C SER A 37 4.62 15.24 -3.94
N VAL A 38 5.65 14.71 -4.62
CA VAL A 38 7.04 15.14 -4.43
C VAL A 38 7.66 15.70 -5.70
N TRP A 39 6.89 15.72 -6.80
CA TRP A 39 7.42 16.07 -8.11
C TRP A 39 7.77 17.57 -8.17
N PRO A 40 8.99 17.94 -8.59
CA PRO A 40 9.46 19.31 -8.48
C PRO A 40 8.71 20.31 -9.36
N THR A 41 8.05 19.85 -10.43
CA THR A 41 7.30 20.73 -11.34
C THR A 41 5.82 20.87 -11.00
N VAL A 42 5.34 20.25 -9.91
CA VAL A 42 3.97 20.36 -9.43
C VAL A 42 3.90 21.48 -8.39
N ASP A 43 2.84 22.29 -8.43
CA ASP A 43 2.59 23.29 -7.38
C ASP A 43 2.13 22.61 -6.09
N HIS A 44 2.89 22.82 -5.03
CA HIS A 44 2.66 22.24 -3.69
C HIS A 44 2.11 23.26 -2.68
N SER A 45 1.70 24.44 -3.15
CA SER A 45 1.15 25.52 -2.32
C SER A 45 -0.05 25.06 -1.47
N ALA A 46 -0.89 24.18 -2.02
CA ALA A 46 -2.00 23.55 -1.33
C ALA A 46 -1.52 22.36 -0.47
N ILE A 47 -0.92 22.67 0.69
CA ILE A 47 -0.31 21.69 1.61
C ILE A 47 -1.27 20.53 1.96
N GLY A 48 -2.55 20.82 2.20
CA GLY A 48 -3.55 19.80 2.54
C GLY A 48 -3.75 18.76 1.42
N VAL A 49 -3.86 19.21 0.18
CA VAL A 49 -3.97 18.33 -1.00
C VAL A 49 -2.67 17.56 -1.21
N ASN A 50 -1.51 18.20 -1.03
CA ASN A 50 -0.23 17.53 -1.21
C ASN A 50 -0.01 16.41 -0.17
N LEU A 51 -0.30 16.68 1.11
CA LEU A 51 -0.22 15.68 2.18
C LEU A 51 -1.24 14.54 1.99
N LEU A 52 -2.42 14.84 1.46
CA LEU A 52 -3.41 13.83 1.08
C LEU A 52 -2.85 12.89 0.00
N LEU A 53 -2.32 13.45 -1.10
CA LEU A 53 -1.73 12.67 -2.20
C LEU A 53 -0.55 11.83 -1.73
N MET A 54 0.34 12.43 -0.92
CA MET A 54 1.49 11.75 -0.35
C MET A 54 1.07 10.60 0.58
N GLY A 55 0.18 10.86 1.54
CA GLY A 55 -0.28 9.86 2.49
C GLY A 55 -1.03 8.70 1.80
N LEU A 56 -1.88 9.01 0.82
CA LEU A 56 -2.61 8.01 0.06
C LEU A 56 -1.66 7.20 -0.85
N GLY A 57 -0.67 7.86 -1.47
CA GLY A 57 0.37 7.21 -2.26
C GLY A 57 1.22 6.22 -1.45
N VAL A 58 1.66 6.62 -0.25
CA VAL A 58 2.41 5.75 0.68
C VAL A 58 1.54 4.60 1.19
N CYS A 59 0.27 4.85 1.51
CA CYS A 59 -0.67 3.83 1.95
C CYS A 59 -0.85 2.73 0.91
N LEU A 60 -1.22 3.11 -0.33
CA LEU A 60 -1.45 2.15 -1.41
C LEU A 60 -0.16 1.43 -1.80
N THR A 61 0.97 2.13 -1.90
CA THR A 61 2.25 1.47 -2.19
C THR A 61 2.64 0.45 -1.12
N SER A 62 2.39 0.75 0.15
CA SER A 62 2.67 -0.17 1.28
C SER A 62 1.78 -1.40 1.24
N LEU A 63 0.50 -1.25 0.91
CA LEU A 63 -0.41 -2.37 0.68
C LEU A 63 0.02 -3.19 -0.55
N GLY A 64 0.38 -2.53 -1.65
CA GLY A 64 0.88 -3.17 -2.86
C GLY A 64 2.11 -4.03 -2.59
N TYR A 65 3.05 -3.52 -1.80
CA TYR A 65 4.21 -4.28 -1.32
C TYR A 65 3.79 -5.51 -0.50
N ALA A 66 2.86 -5.36 0.45
CA ALA A 66 2.40 -6.46 1.28
C ALA A 66 1.76 -7.58 0.44
N PHE A 67 0.84 -7.23 -0.47
CA PHE A 67 0.21 -8.22 -1.36
C PHE A 67 1.21 -8.85 -2.33
N GLY A 68 2.17 -8.08 -2.83
CA GLY A 68 3.24 -8.59 -3.70
C GLY A 68 4.11 -9.60 -2.99
N ARG A 69 4.49 -9.33 -1.73
CA ARG A 69 5.22 -10.28 -0.89
C ARG A 69 4.43 -11.56 -0.64
N ILE A 70 3.11 -11.50 -0.50
CA ILE A 70 2.27 -12.70 -0.34
C ILE A 70 2.24 -13.52 -1.63
N ALA A 71 2.13 -12.87 -2.79
CA ALA A 71 2.18 -13.54 -4.08
C ALA A 71 3.53 -14.25 -4.29
N VAL A 72 4.64 -13.56 -4.01
CA VAL A 72 6.00 -14.10 -4.15
C VAL A 72 6.25 -15.24 -3.16
N ALA A 73 5.79 -15.09 -1.91
CA ALA A 73 5.86 -16.17 -0.92
C ALA A 73 5.10 -17.42 -1.41
N ALA A 74 3.89 -17.25 -1.96
CA ALA A 74 3.12 -18.37 -2.52
C ALA A 74 3.74 -18.98 -3.79
N CYS A 75 4.44 -18.18 -4.61
CA CYS A 75 5.17 -18.70 -5.77
C CYS A 75 6.37 -19.55 -5.35
N THR A 76 7.03 -19.20 -4.25
CA THR A 76 8.30 -19.78 -3.81
C THR A 76 8.17 -20.82 -2.69
N GLU A 77 6.96 -21.16 -2.27
CA GLU A 77 6.70 -22.06 -1.13
C GLU A 77 7.28 -23.47 -1.31
N ASP A 78 7.36 -23.98 -2.54
CA ASP A 78 7.94 -25.29 -2.88
C ASP A 78 9.44 -25.22 -3.24
N GLY A 79 10.04 -24.02 -3.20
CA GLY A 79 11.41 -23.78 -3.63
C GLY A 79 12.45 -24.05 -2.53
N ALA A 80 13.71 -24.23 -2.92
CA ALA A 80 14.81 -24.46 -1.98
C ALA A 80 15.05 -23.31 -0.98
N LYS A 81 14.56 -22.10 -1.28
CA LYS A 81 14.64 -20.91 -0.42
C LYS A 81 13.30 -20.14 -0.47
N PRO A 82 12.29 -20.55 0.32
CA PRO A 82 10.97 -19.93 0.28
C PRO A 82 11.02 -18.51 0.85
N VAL A 83 10.35 -17.58 0.17
CA VAL A 83 10.24 -16.20 0.62
C VAL A 83 9.21 -16.10 1.73
N SER A 84 9.57 -15.46 2.85
CA SER A 84 8.66 -15.27 3.96
C SER A 84 7.51 -14.31 3.62
N ALA A 85 6.32 -14.63 4.12
CA ALA A 85 5.16 -13.73 4.08
C ALA A 85 5.49 -12.36 4.71
N PRO A 86 4.82 -11.27 4.32
CA PRO A 86 5.04 -9.96 4.91
C PRO A 86 4.76 -9.98 6.41
N THR A 87 5.56 -9.22 7.15
CA THR A 87 5.34 -8.98 8.58
C THR A 87 4.24 -7.94 8.80
N ILE A 88 3.95 -7.60 10.06
CA ILE A 88 2.96 -6.57 10.40
C ILE A 88 3.36 -5.15 9.97
N ARG A 89 4.67 -4.90 9.78
CA ARG A 89 5.25 -3.57 9.51
C ARG A 89 4.61 -2.83 8.31
N PRO A 90 4.49 -3.42 7.10
CA PRO A 90 3.86 -2.72 5.98
C PRO A 90 2.40 -2.33 6.23
N TYR A 91 1.65 -3.12 7.01
CA TYR A 91 0.27 -2.78 7.38
C TYR A 91 0.20 -1.62 8.36
N LEU A 92 1.16 -1.53 9.30
CA LEU A 92 1.28 -0.37 10.20
C LEU A 92 1.62 0.90 9.42
N VAL A 93 2.57 0.82 8.48
CA VAL A 93 2.91 1.96 7.62
C VAL A 93 1.71 2.39 6.79
N ALA A 94 0.98 1.45 6.20
CA ALA A 94 -0.25 1.75 5.46
C ALA A 94 -1.31 2.43 6.35
N GLY A 95 -1.52 1.92 7.56
CA GLY A 95 -2.48 2.50 8.51
C GLY A 95 -2.10 3.93 8.94
N VAL A 96 -0.84 4.16 9.31
CA VAL A 96 -0.36 5.50 9.70
C VAL A 96 -0.47 6.47 8.53
N ALA A 97 -0.07 6.06 7.33
CA ALA A 97 -0.16 6.88 6.13
C ALA A 97 -1.62 7.21 5.78
N LEU A 98 -2.55 6.26 5.97
CA LEU A 98 -3.98 6.50 5.78
C LEU A 98 -4.53 7.50 6.80
N VAL A 99 -4.13 7.42 8.07
CA VAL A 99 -4.54 8.40 9.09
C VAL A 99 -4.07 9.80 8.70
N ILE A 100 -2.83 9.95 8.26
CA ILE A 100 -2.29 11.24 7.79
C ILE A 100 -3.11 11.76 6.60
N ALA A 101 -3.41 10.89 5.61
CA ALA A 101 -4.21 11.25 4.45
C ALA A 101 -5.63 11.71 4.84
N VAL A 102 -6.29 11.01 5.77
CA VAL A 102 -7.62 11.38 6.25
C VAL A 102 -7.59 12.71 7.01
N LEU A 103 -6.60 12.93 7.87
CA LEU A 103 -6.43 14.21 8.57
C LEU A 103 -6.18 15.36 7.59
N ALA A 104 -5.36 15.14 6.57
CA ALA A 104 -5.10 16.10 5.51
C ALA A 104 -6.36 16.41 4.70
N LEU A 105 -7.19 15.40 4.41
CA LEU A 105 -8.48 15.58 3.74
C LEU A 105 -9.43 16.44 4.58
N VAL A 106 -9.58 16.12 5.87
CA VAL A 106 -10.44 16.88 6.79
C VAL A 106 -9.97 18.32 6.91
N PHE A 107 -8.68 18.54 7.08
CA PHE A 107 -8.10 19.89 7.10
C PHE A 107 -8.41 20.65 5.81
N THR A 108 -8.17 20.01 4.66
CA THR A 108 -8.46 20.62 3.34
C THR A 108 -9.93 21.01 3.23
N LEU A 109 -10.86 20.15 3.63
CA LEU A 109 -12.30 20.43 3.58
C LEU A 109 -12.75 21.54 4.55
N MET A 110 -12.01 21.78 5.64
CA MET A 110 -12.30 22.86 6.57
C MET A 110 -11.75 24.22 6.11
N THR A 111 -10.72 24.21 5.26
CA THR A 111 -10.03 25.43 4.79
C THR A 111 -10.33 25.80 3.33
N ALA A 112 -11.01 24.92 2.59
CA ALA A 112 -11.46 25.13 1.21
C ALA A 112 -12.77 25.93 1.18
#